data_AF-A0A139NQY6-F1
#
_entry.id   AF-A0A139NQY6-F1
#
_cell.length_a   1.000
_cell.length_b   1.000
_cell.length_c   1.000
_cell.angle_alpha   90.00
_cell.angle_beta   90.00
_cell.angle_gamma   90.00
#
_symmetry.space_group_name_H-M   'P 1'
#
loop_
_entity.id
_entity.type
_entity.pdbx_description
1 polymer ?
#
loop_
_entity_poly.entity_id
_entity_poly.type
_entity_poly.pdbx_seq_one_letter_code
_entity_poly.pdbx_strand_id
1 'polypeptide(L)'
;MGLTHQDIQRLHKVVREWKDFEPGSIRSIEKGSTKYEIVNSIDSTTEAIAVAPIVDGKTDYSKTIVLTAGTQTTFTSGANAAIQAYVSGLSPQYDEMDEFFSETQKRLEEKGVDGGQIYYSSAHSQAGVPNAKLSAKYRVKEIVNFYDWGAKKAVDSGVFSSSEMKYLKKHAIIYSDFGKGITRFDGNGGAIPYGQVRVYEGKSHDIQTPFLKGNHYNFDRYIKENKFVSGMTEKQVRKIAEYKAKNFKANLGIVNYGLEDNFDRPEHYMKEYLDNYGPFAPEPTKQDLISLNIKEIQALQASLKTSSGSRKISLREDLVRITAQNMKAQAEVYEEEVRQKLTSVKDKTEHMISSLRSAAYGLAQYLSTDEVESLLSELSLNRVWDAGKEAETLNAARHYQDQMTQLSNQLQKVADRIIESDQMGAKVFETNRR
;
A
#
# COMPACT_ATOMS: atom_id res chain seq x y z
N MET A 1 17.42 3.41 -1.86
CA MET A 1 15.95 3.55 -1.73
C MET A 1 15.32 2.71 -2.83
N GLY A 2 14.37 1.83 -2.51
CA GLY A 2 13.69 1.04 -3.54
C GLY A 2 12.68 1.90 -4.31
N LEU A 3 12.52 1.65 -5.61
CA LEU A 3 11.44 2.24 -6.40
C LEU A 3 10.09 1.77 -5.85
N THR A 4 9.12 2.67 -5.77
CA THR A 4 7.77 2.35 -5.32
C THR A 4 6.81 2.14 -6.50
N HIS A 5 5.64 1.53 -6.28
CA HIS A 5 4.64 1.38 -7.36
C HIS A 5 4.20 2.73 -7.92
N GLN A 6 4.15 3.76 -7.08
CA GLN A 6 3.90 5.14 -7.50
C GLN A 6 5.01 5.66 -8.44
N ASP A 7 6.28 5.34 -8.18
CA ASP A 7 7.38 5.71 -9.07
C ASP A 7 7.29 4.96 -10.41
N ILE A 8 6.95 3.66 -10.37
CA ILE A 8 6.72 2.83 -11.57
C ILE A 8 5.58 3.42 -12.41
N GLN A 9 4.47 3.77 -11.78
CA GLN A 9 3.35 4.44 -12.44
C GLN A 9 3.78 5.74 -13.10
N ARG A 10 4.63 6.54 -12.46
CA ARG A 10 5.14 7.80 -13.04
C ARG A 10 6.08 7.56 -14.21
N LEU A 11 6.94 6.55 -14.14
CA LEU A 11 7.86 6.20 -15.22
C LEU A 11 7.12 5.80 -16.50
N HIS A 12 5.92 5.21 -16.39
CA HIS A 12 5.07 4.93 -17.56
C HIS A 12 4.72 6.18 -18.39
N LYS A 13 4.81 7.39 -17.82
CA LYS A 13 4.58 8.64 -18.58
C LYS A 13 5.65 8.91 -19.63
N VAL A 14 6.86 8.39 -19.44
CA VAL A 14 8.04 8.74 -20.24
C VAL A 14 8.55 7.59 -21.11
N VAL A 15 7.95 6.40 -21.05
CA VAL A 15 8.37 5.24 -21.86
C VAL A 15 8.43 5.59 -23.34
N ARG A 16 7.39 6.26 -23.87
CA ARG A 16 7.33 6.67 -25.27
C ARG A 16 8.28 7.81 -25.63
N GLU A 17 8.69 8.60 -24.65
CA GLU A 17 9.64 9.70 -24.84
C GLU A 17 11.09 9.19 -24.81
N TRP A 18 11.36 8.10 -24.08
CA TRP A 18 12.72 7.64 -23.79
C TRP A 18 13.12 6.38 -24.57
N LYS A 19 12.23 5.87 -25.43
CA LYS A 19 12.40 4.63 -26.20
C LYS A 19 13.58 4.65 -27.20
N ASP A 20 14.00 5.83 -27.64
CA ASP A 20 15.08 6.06 -28.60
C ASP A 20 16.36 6.61 -27.96
N PHE A 21 16.42 6.73 -26.63
CA PHE A 21 17.60 7.22 -25.95
C PHE A 21 18.69 6.17 -25.79
N GLU A 22 19.90 6.55 -26.16
CA GLU A 22 21.07 5.69 -26.05
C GLU A 22 21.30 5.19 -24.61
N PRO A 23 21.63 3.90 -24.42
CA PRO A 23 22.07 3.36 -23.15
C PRO A 23 23.19 4.19 -22.51
N GLY A 24 23.09 4.44 -21.20
CA GLY A 24 23.94 5.36 -20.45
C GLY A 24 23.39 6.80 -20.37
N SER A 25 22.35 7.13 -21.14
CA SER A 25 21.66 8.42 -21.03
C SER A 25 21.05 8.62 -19.65
N ILE A 26 21.26 9.80 -19.05
CA ILE A 26 20.64 10.19 -17.76
C ILE A 26 19.42 11.06 -18.02
N ARG A 27 18.28 10.70 -17.41
CA ARG A 27 17.01 11.43 -17.51
C ARG A 27 16.33 11.58 -16.16
N SER A 28 15.33 12.45 -16.08
CA SER A 28 14.46 12.63 -14.92
C SER A 28 13.06 12.92 -15.43
N ILE A 29 12.04 12.31 -14.82
CA ILE A 29 10.64 12.49 -15.22
C ILE A 29 10.24 13.97 -15.10
N GLU A 30 10.67 14.62 -14.03
CA GLU A 30 10.41 16.04 -13.76
C GLU A 30 11.69 16.72 -13.27
N LYS A 31 11.79 18.04 -13.47
CA LYS A 31 12.96 18.80 -12.99
C LYS A 31 13.07 18.69 -11.46
N GLY A 32 14.17 18.15 -10.98
CA GLY A 32 14.41 17.95 -9.54
C GLY A 32 13.86 16.64 -8.97
N SER A 33 13.29 15.75 -9.80
CA SER A 33 12.93 14.38 -9.39
C SER A 33 14.15 13.45 -9.37
N THR A 34 13.93 12.21 -8.93
CA THR A 34 14.89 11.10 -9.10
C THR A 34 15.38 11.05 -10.55
N LYS A 35 16.69 10.89 -10.71
CA LYS A 35 17.33 10.66 -12.01
C LYS A 35 17.43 9.17 -12.27
N TYR A 36 17.40 8.81 -13.55
CA TYR A 36 17.45 7.45 -14.03
C TYR A 36 18.48 7.36 -15.15
N GLU A 37 19.26 6.29 -15.16
CA GLU A 37 20.11 5.93 -16.29
C GLU A 37 19.36 4.93 -17.19
N ILE A 38 19.36 5.17 -18.50
CA ILE A 38 18.85 4.21 -19.48
C ILE A 38 19.82 3.03 -19.55
N VAL A 39 19.33 1.83 -19.21
CA VAL A 39 20.07 0.58 -19.34
C VAL A 39 19.88 -0.01 -20.73
N ASN A 40 18.65 0.02 -21.23
CA ASN A 40 18.27 -0.47 -22.56
C ASN A 40 17.02 0.29 -23.03
N SER A 41 16.83 0.43 -24.33
CA SER A 41 15.63 1.05 -24.92
C SER A 41 15.37 0.50 -26.32
N ILE A 42 14.10 0.48 -26.72
CA ILE A 42 13.71 0.05 -28.07
C ILE A 42 12.48 0.83 -28.55
N ASP A 43 12.58 1.40 -29.74
CA ASP A 43 11.47 2.00 -30.49
C ASP A 43 11.04 1.04 -31.61
N SER A 44 10.30 -0.01 -31.21
CA SER A 44 9.70 -0.99 -32.13
C SER A 44 8.19 -1.06 -31.94
N THR A 45 7.57 -2.13 -32.46
CA THR A 45 6.19 -2.52 -32.12
C THR A 45 5.95 -2.55 -30.60
N THR A 46 7.00 -2.92 -29.87
CA THR A 46 7.08 -3.04 -28.43
C THR A 46 7.91 -1.89 -27.88
N GLU A 47 7.33 -0.69 -27.76
CA GLU A 47 8.05 0.45 -27.16
C GLU A 47 8.40 0.12 -25.70
N ALA A 48 9.70 0.02 -25.39
CA ALA A 48 10.15 -0.37 -24.06
C ALA A 48 11.42 0.36 -23.63
N ILE A 49 11.54 0.54 -22.32
CA ILE A 49 12.75 1.07 -21.68
C ILE A 49 13.12 0.21 -20.47
N ALA A 50 14.41 0.07 -20.22
CA ALA A 50 14.97 -0.45 -18.99
C ALA A 50 15.75 0.68 -18.33
N VAL A 51 15.43 1.01 -17.08
CA VAL A 51 16.07 2.14 -16.38
C VAL A 51 16.50 1.78 -14.97
N ALA A 52 17.64 2.32 -14.55
CA ALA A 52 18.17 2.16 -13.19
C ALA A 52 18.13 3.50 -12.45
N PRO A 53 17.65 3.55 -11.20
CA PRO A 53 17.61 4.79 -10.43
C PRO A 53 19.03 5.24 -10.03
N ILE A 54 19.27 6.55 -10.03
CA ILE A 54 20.49 7.15 -9.52
C ILE A 54 20.27 7.58 -8.06
N VAL A 55 21.05 6.99 -7.16
CA VAL A 55 21.00 7.20 -5.71
C VAL A 55 22.37 7.71 -5.26
N ASP A 56 22.40 8.83 -4.54
CA ASP A 56 23.65 9.46 -4.05
C ASP A 56 24.70 9.68 -5.17
N GLY A 57 24.24 10.04 -6.36
CA GLY A 57 25.09 10.30 -7.53
C GLY A 57 25.62 9.05 -8.23
N LYS A 58 25.23 7.85 -7.81
CA LYS A 58 25.61 6.57 -8.43
C LYS A 58 24.39 5.83 -8.94
N THR A 59 24.52 5.20 -10.11
CA THR A 59 23.47 4.35 -10.68
C THR A 59 23.36 3.05 -9.90
N ASP A 60 22.17 2.75 -9.39
CA ASP A 60 21.85 1.51 -8.70
C ASP A 60 21.24 0.50 -9.69
N TYR A 61 22.10 -0.17 -10.46
CA TYR A 61 21.69 -1.18 -11.43
C TYR A 61 20.94 -2.37 -10.81
N SER A 62 21.13 -2.62 -9.50
CA SER A 62 20.40 -3.68 -8.78
C SER A 62 18.91 -3.40 -8.61
N LYS A 63 18.46 -2.17 -8.90
CA LYS A 63 17.07 -1.72 -8.86
C LYS A 63 16.51 -1.39 -10.24
N THR A 64 17.08 -1.99 -11.29
CA THR A 64 16.62 -1.78 -12.67
C THR A 64 15.18 -2.24 -12.85
N ILE A 65 14.41 -1.42 -13.56
CA ILE A 65 13.04 -1.70 -13.96
C ILE A 65 12.95 -1.79 -15.49
N VAL A 66 12.22 -2.80 -15.98
CA VAL A 66 11.76 -2.89 -17.37
C VAL A 66 10.32 -2.36 -17.46
N LEU A 67 10.07 -1.45 -18.40
CA LEU A 67 8.78 -0.85 -18.66
C LEU A 67 8.42 -1.03 -20.13
N THR A 68 7.22 -1.52 -20.41
CA THR A 68 6.72 -1.69 -21.77
C THR A 68 5.43 -0.88 -21.95
N ALA A 69 5.38 -0.06 -23.00
CA ALA A 69 4.19 0.69 -23.34
C ALA A 69 3.08 -0.23 -23.88
N GLY A 70 1.82 0.23 -23.78
CA GLY A 70 0.75 -0.35 -24.59
C GLY A 70 0.94 -0.05 -26.08
N THR A 71 0.46 -0.96 -26.94
CA THR A 71 0.66 -1.00 -28.41
C THR A 71 0.54 0.36 -29.13
N GLN A 72 1.41 0.59 -30.14
CA GLN A 72 1.33 1.72 -31.07
C GLN A 72 0.06 1.68 -31.95
N THR A 73 -0.45 2.85 -32.31
CA THR A 73 -1.53 3.05 -33.28
C THR A 73 -1.07 3.07 -34.75
N THR A 74 0.23 2.93 -35.02
CA THR A 74 0.80 2.86 -36.37
C THR A 74 0.76 1.43 -36.92
N PHE A 75 -0.41 1.10 -37.47
CA PHE A 75 -0.70 -0.13 -38.15
C PHE A 75 -0.05 -0.19 -39.55
N THR A 76 0.98 -1.02 -39.71
CA THR A 76 1.16 -1.80 -40.95
C THR A 76 0.63 -3.23 -40.76
N SER A 77 -0.53 -3.35 -40.11
CA SER A 77 -1.57 -4.38 -40.35
C SER A 77 -2.67 -4.25 -39.28
N GLY A 78 -3.70 -3.49 -39.64
CA GLY A 78 -4.88 -3.02 -38.90
C GLY A 78 -5.67 -3.95 -37.98
N ALA A 79 -5.23 -5.18 -37.67
CA ALA A 79 -6.09 -6.18 -37.04
C ALA A 79 -5.40 -7.19 -36.12
N ASN A 80 -4.06 -7.34 -36.08
CA ASN A 80 -3.49 -8.61 -35.56
C ASN A 80 -3.16 -8.70 -34.07
N ALA A 81 -2.71 -7.67 -33.34
CA ALA A 81 -2.24 -7.88 -31.96
C ALA A 81 -3.37 -8.12 -30.93
N ALA A 82 -4.46 -7.34 -31.01
CA ALA A 82 -5.64 -7.54 -30.16
C ALA A 82 -6.40 -8.81 -30.53
N ILE A 83 -6.53 -9.11 -31.84
CA ILE A 83 -7.17 -10.34 -32.32
C ILE A 83 -6.30 -11.56 -31.98
N GLN A 84 -4.98 -11.49 -32.09
CA GLN A 84 -4.13 -12.61 -31.68
C GLN A 84 -4.08 -12.76 -30.16
N ALA A 85 -3.97 -11.69 -29.35
CA ALA A 85 -4.14 -11.84 -27.90
C ALA A 85 -5.53 -12.42 -27.55
N TYR A 86 -6.57 -12.12 -28.34
CA TYR A 86 -7.90 -12.72 -28.24
C TYR A 86 -7.95 -14.19 -28.72
N VAL A 87 -7.16 -14.58 -29.72
CA VAL A 87 -7.13 -15.93 -30.32
C VAL A 87 -6.14 -16.87 -29.62
N SER A 88 -4.87 -16.50 -29.52
CA SER A 88 -3.75 -17.29 -28.98
C SER A 88 -3.44 -17.02 -27.50
N GLY A 89 -3.94 -15.91 -26.93
CA GLY A 89 -3.64 -15.53 -25.54
C GLY A 89 -2.25 -14.93 -25.31
N LEU A 90 -1.38 -14.89 -26.33
CA LEU A 90 -0.07 -14.23 -26.26
C LEU A 90 0.00 -13.20 -27.39
N SER A 91 0.31 -11.94 -27.06
CA SER A 91 0.42 -10.92 -28.10
C SER A 91 1.68 -11.13 -28.96
N PRO A 92 1.70 -10.69 -30.23
CA PRO A 92 2.88 -10.74 -31.10
C PRO A 92 4.13 -10.04 -30.55
N GLN A 93 4.00 -9.23 -29.49
CA GLN A 93 5.12 -8.52 -28.84
C GLN A 93 6.03 -9.46 -28.05
N TYR A 94 5.64 -10.71 -27.80
CA TYR A 94 6.40 -11.60 -26.91
C TYR A 94 7.86 -11.79 -27.35
N ASP A 95 8.13 -12.04 -28.62
CA ASP A 95 9.49 -12.33 -29.09
C ASP A 95 10.39 -11.10 -28.98
N GLU A 96 9.92 -9.91 -29.40
CA GLU A 96 10.66 -8.64 -29.23
C GLU A 96 10.90 -8.32 -27.74
N MET A 97 9.89 -8.55 -26.89
CA MET A 97 10.05 -8.37 -25.43
C MET A 97 11.04 -9.39 -24.86
N ASP A 98 11.07 -10.62 -25.34
CA ASP A 98 12.00 -11.65 -24.88
C ASP A 98 13.45 -11.25 -25.17
N GLU A 99 13.72 -10.78 -26.39
CA GLU A 99 15.01 -10.21 -26.79
C GLU A 99 15.39 -9.00 -25.91
N PHE A 100 14.44 -8.09 -25.68
CA PHE A 100 14.66 -6.92 -24.84
C PHE A 100 15.01 -7.28 -23.39
N PHE A 101 14.31 -8.26 -22.79
CA PHE A 101 14.59 -8.75 -21.44
C PHE A 101 15.96 -9.44 -21.38
N SER A 102 16.28 -10.28 -22.37
CA SER A 102 17.57 -10.97 -22.48
C SER A 102 18.74 -9.99 -22.56
N GLU A 103 18.66 -8.99 -23.45
CA GLU A 103 19.69 -7.97 -23.61
C GLU A 103 19.81 -7.08 -22.37
N THR A 104 18.69 -6.77 -21.72
CA THR A 104 18.71 -6.05 -20.44
C THR A 104 19.44 -6.87 -19.36
N GLN A 105 19.16 -8.17 -19.24
CA GLN A 105 19.83 -9.05 -18.29
C GLN A 105 21.34 -9.08 -18.53
N LYS A 106 21.77 -9.26 -19.78
CA LYS A 106 23.19 -9.25 -20.17
C LYS A 106 23.87 -7.93 -19.80
N ARG A 107 23.25 -6.78 -20.08
CA ARG A 107 23.79 -5.47 -19.70
C ARG A 107 23.90 -5.30 -18.20
N LEU A 108 22.97 -5.86 -17.43
CA LEU A 108 23.04 -5.83 -15.97
C LEU A 108 24.20 -6.68 -15.44
N GLU A 109 24.48 -7.83 -16.05
CA GLU A 109 25.67 -8.65 -15.74
C GLU A 109 26.96 -7.88 -16.01
N GLU A 110 27.06 -7.20 -17.16
CA GLU A 110 28.21 -6.34 -17.51
C GLU A 110 28.41 -5.18 -16.51
N LYS A 111 27.32 -4.73 -15.85
CA LYS A 111 27.35 -3.72 -14.79
C LYS A 111 27.54 -4.30 -13.38
N GLY A 112 27.79 -5.61 -13.27
CA GLY A 112 28.08 -6.29 -12.01
C GLY A 112 26.86 -6.67 -11.17
N VAL A 113 25.67 -6.72 -11.75
CA VAL A 113 24.47 -7.26 -11.10
C VAL A 113 24.49 -8.79 -11.20
N ASP A 114 24.42 -9.46 -10.05
CA ASP A 114 24.44 -10.93 -9.96
C ASP A 114 23.33 -11.57 -10.84
N GLY A 115 23.75 -12.43 -11.77
CA GLY A 115 22.88 -13.08 -12.77
C GLY A 115 22.03 -12.12 -13.62
N GLY A 116 22.41 -10.85 -13.72
CA GLY A 116 21.68 -9.83 -14.47
C GLY A 116 20.28 -9.55 -13.94
N GLN A 117 20.03 -9.82 -12.65
CA GLN A 117 18.69 -9.82 -12.06
C GLN A 117 17.95 -8.49 -12.30
N ILE A 118 16.87 -8.56 -13.10
CA ILE A 118 15.90 -7.47 -13.24
C ILE A 118 15.06 -7.41 -11.95
N TYR A 119 14.95 -6.22 -11.36
CA TYR A 119 14.26 -6.07 -10.08
C TYR A 119 12.75 -5.86 -10.28
N TYR A 120 12.37 -4.93 -11.14
CA TYR A 120 10.98 -4.63 -11.44
C TYR A 120 10.66 -4.85 -12.91
N SER A 121 9.42 -5.25 -13.19
CA SER A 121 8.86 -5.15 -14.54
C SER A 121 7.45 -4.59 -14.49
N SER A 122 7.04 -3.89 -15.55
CA SER A 122 5.71 -3.30 -15.61
C SER A 122 5.27 -3.11 -17.06
N ALA A 123 4.03 -3.51 -17.33
CA ALA A 123 3.41 -3.32 -18.63
C ALA A 123 1.93 -2.92 -18.50
N HIS A 124 1.37 -2.54 -19.63
CA HIS A 124 0.01 -2.06 -19.75
C HIS A 124 -0.77 -2.79 -20.82
N SER A 125 -2.05 -3.07 -20.56
CA SER A 125 -2.98 -3.58 -21.56
C SER A 125 -2.50 -4.88 -22.21
N GLN A 126 -2.24 -4.88 -23.52
CA GLN A 126 -1.88 -6.06 -24.30
C GLN A 126 -0.45 -6.55 -24.04
N ALA A 127 0.43 -5.66 -23.56
CA ALA A 127 1.78 -6.01 -23.13
C ALA A 127 1.80 -6.68 -21.74
N GLY A 128 0.69 -6.62 -20.99
CA GLY A 128 0.56 -7.17 -19.65
C GLY A 128 0.86 -8.68 -19.58
N VAL A 129 0.20 -9.47 -20.42
CA VAL A 129 0.35 -10.93 -20.46
C VAL A 129 1.77 -11.36 -20.90
N PRO A 130 2.35 -10.85 -22.01
CA PRO A 130 3.74 -11.10 -22.34
C PRO A 130 4.71 -10.71 -21.22
N ASN A 131 4.54 -9.53 -20.61
CA ASN A 131 5.37 -9.09 -19.50
C ASN A 131 5.31 -10.06 -18.32
N ALA A 132 4.11 -10.53 -17.93
CA ALA A 132 3.95 -11.50 -16.87
C ALA A 132 4.68 -12.82 -17.19
N LYS A 133 4.54 -13.32 -18.43
CA LYS A 133 5.20 -14.55 -18.88
C LYS A 133 6.73 -14.42 -18.85
N LEU A 134 7.27 -13.36 -19.43
CA LEU A 134 8.70 -13.09 -19.45
C LEU A 134 9.26 -12.82 -18.05
N SER A 135 8.51 -12.12 -17.22
CA SER A 135 8.93 -11.87 -15.84
C SER A 135 9.03 -13.16 -15.02
N ALA A 136 8.19 -14.16 -15.30
CA ALA A 136 8.34 -15.49 -14.72
C ALA A 136 9.56 -16.24 -15.28
N LYS A 137 9.82 -16.15 -16.60
CA LYS A 137 11.01 -16.72 -17.28
C LYS A 137 12.31 -16.15 -16.72
N TYR A 138 12.43 -14.83 -16.64
CA TYR A 138 13.60 -14.07 -16.18
C TYR A 138 13.64 -13.85 -14.66
N ARG A 139 12.72 -14.45 -13.91
CA ARG A 139 12.66 -14.40 -12.43
C ARG A 139 12.70 -12.97 -11.87
N VAL A 140 11.98 -12.04 -12.48
CA VAL A 140 11.87 -10.64 -12.02
C VAL A 140 11.35 -10.59 -10.59
N LYS A 141 12.01 -9.84 -9.70
CA LYS A 141 11.67 -9.84 -8.26
C LYS A 141 10.24 -9.40 -7.98
N GLU A 142 9.76 -8.36 -8.65
CA GLU A 142 8.41 -7.82 -8.46
C GLU A 142 7.82 -7.29 -9.78
N ILE A 143 6.59 -7.73 -10.08
CA ILE A 143 5.89 -7.42 -11.33
C ILE A 143 4.72 -6.51 -10.99
N VAL A 144 4.66 -5.32 -11.59
CA VAL A 144 3.62 -4.33 -11.33
C VAL A 144 2.92 -3.99 -12.62
N ASN A 145 1.80 -4.62 -12.91
CA ASN A 145 1.12 -4.48 -14.20
C ASN A 145 -0.18 -3.65 -14.09
N PHE A 146 -0.68 -3.19 -15.24
CA PHE A 146 -1.90 -2.38 -15.34
C PHE A 146 -2.82 -2.89 -16.45
N TYR A 147 -4.05 -3.28 -16.09
CA TYR A 147 -5.12 -3.67 -17.02
C TYR A 147 -4.76 -4.81 -17.99
N ASP A 148 -4.16 -5.90 -17.49
CA ASP A 148 -3.69 -7.04 -18.31
C ASP A 148 -4.79 -7.62 -19.20
N TRP A 149 -4.79 -7.21 -20.46
CA TRP A 149 -5.80 -7.55 -21.45
C TRP A 149 -5.62 -9.00 -21.92
N GLY A 150 -6.70 -9.79 -21.96
CA GLY A 150 -6.66 -11.17 -22.45
C GLY A 150 -6.04 -12.15 -21.45
N ALA A 151 -5.81 -11.74 -20.20
CA ALA A 151 -5.18 -12.55 -19.16
C ALA A 151 -5.91 -13.89 -18.92
N LYS A 152 -7.25 -13.86 -18.86
CA LYS A 152 -8.05 -15.09 -18.72
C LYS A 152 -7.90 -16.02 -19.93
N LYS A 153 -7.98 -15.49 -21.16
CA LYS A 153 -7.79 -16.29 -22.37
C LYS A 153 -6.43 -16.97 -22.37
N ALA A 154 -5.37 -16.25 -21.99
CA ALA A 154 -4.00 -16.78 -21.93
C ALA A 154 -3.88 -17.98 -20.98
N VAL A 155 -4.44 -17.86 -19.78
CA VAL A 155 -4.43 -18.95 -18.79
C VAL A 155 -5.26 -20.14 -19.28
N ASP A 156 -6.47 -19.90 -19.77
CA ASP A 156 -7.36 -20.96 -20.27
C ASP A 156 -6.77 -21.67 -21.50
N SER A 157 -5.90 -21.00 -22.27
CA SER A 157 -5.24 -21.55 -23.46
C SER A 157 -3.87 -22.19 -23.16
N GLY A 158 -3.48 -22.30 -21.89
CA GLY A 158 -2.25 -22.99 -21.48
C GLY A 158 -0.96 -22.21 -21.71
N VAL A 159 -1.02 -20.88 -21.89
CA VAL A 159 0.17 -20.02 -22.06
C VAL A 159 1.09 -20.10 -20.84
N PHE A 160 0.53 -20.25 -19.65
CA PHE A 160 1.27 -20.34 -18.39
C PHE A 160 1.28 -21.77 -17.86
N SER A 161 2.48 -22.25 -17.52
CA SER A 161 2.66 -23.48 -16.75
C SER A 161 2.26 -23.29 -15.28
N SER A 162 2.00 -24.39 -14.58
CA SER A 162 1.66 -24.36 -13.14
C SER A 162 2.75 -23.70 -12.28
N SER A 163 4.03 -23.85 -12.65
CA SER A 163 5.15 -23.24 -11.93
C SER A 163 5.20 -21.73 -12.13
N GLU A 164 4.91 -21.24 -13.34
CA GLU A 164 4.79 -19.81 -13.64
C GLU A 164 3.58 -19.20 -12.94
N MET A 165 2.42 -19.89 -12.93
CA MET A 165 1.24 -19.42 -12.18
C MET A 165 1.53 -19.27 -10.68
N LYS A 166 2.24 -20.25 -10.10
CA LYS A 166 2.68 -20.17 -8.70
C LYS A 166 3.65 -19.02 -8.47
N TYR A 167 4.53 -18.75 -9.43
CA TYR A 167 5.46 -17.62 -9.39
C TYR A 167 4.70 -16.29 -9.43
N LEU A 168 3.83 -16.10 -10.42
CA LEU A 168 3.01 -14.89 -10.58
C LEU A 168 2.15 -14.60 -9.36
N LYS A 169 1.53 -15.63 -8.76
CA LYS A 169 0.76 -15.45 -7.51
C LYS A 169 1.55 -14.76 -6.39
N LYS A 170 2.86 -15.00 -6.32
CA LYS A 170 3.74 -14.43 -5.29
C LYS A 170 4.37 -13.10 -5.71
N HIS A 171 4.67 -12.93 -6.99
CA HIS A 171 5.52 -11.86 -7.50
C HIS A 171 4.78 -10.78 -8.29
N ALA A 172 3.53 -11.02 -8.71
CA ALA A 172 2.76 -10.08 -9.53
C ALA A 172 1.66 -9.36 -8.76
N ILE A 173 1.62 -8.04 -8.94
CA ILE A 173 0.57 -7.14 -8.48
C ILE A 173 0.01 -6.45 -9.72
N ILE A 174 -1.29 -6.59 -9.96
CA ILE A 174 -1.95 -6.07 -11.16
C ILE A 174 -3.02 -5.08 -10.75
N TYR A 175 -2.89 -3.83 -11.17
CA TYR A 175 -3.89 -2.80 -10.95
C TYR A 175 -4.95 -2.84 -12.05
N SER A 176 -6.22 -2.84 -11.67
CA SER A 176 -7.37 -2.91 -12.60
C SER A 176 -8.54 -2.08 -12.07
N ASP A 177 -9.39 -1.59 -12.96
CA ASP A 177 -10.64 -0.94 -12.61
C ASP A 177 -11.78 -1.94 -12.42
N PHE A 178 -12.74 -1.58 -11.56
CA PHE A 178 -13.94 -2.37 -11.36
C PHE A 178 -14.85 -2.40 -12.60
N GLY A 179 -15.03 -1.25 -13.27
CA GLY A 179 -15.91 -1.09 -14.41
C GLY A 179 -15.42 -1.72 -15.72
N LYS A 180 -14.23 -2.31 -15.71
CA LYS A 180 -13.58 -3.01 -16.84
C LYS A 180 -13.65 -2.22 -18.14
N GLY A 181 -13.18 -0.98 -18.11
CA GLY A 181 -13.49 0.03 -19.10
C GLY A 181 -13.32 -0.41 -20.54
N ILE A 182 -12.06 -0.62 -20.92
CA ILE A 182 -11.67 -1.18 -22.21
C ILE A 182 -11.58 -2.70 -22.08
N THR A 183 -10.99 -3.22 -20.99
CA THR A 183 -10.72 -4.65 -20.78
C THR A 183 -11.94 -5.57 -20.86
N ARG A 184 -13.17 -5.10 -20.62
CA ARG A 184 -14.39 -5.91 -20.82
C ARG A 184 -14.56 -6.46 -22.24
N PHE A 185 -13.92 -5.83 -23.22
CA PHE A 185 -13.99 -6.22 -24.63
C PHE A 185 -12.92 -7.24 -25.04
N ASP A 186 -12.17 -7.82 -24.08
CA ASP A 186 -11.14 -8.85 -24.34
C ASP A 186 -11.71 -10.27 -24.57
N GLY A 187 -13.03 -10.40 -24.71
CA GLY A 187 -13.74 -11.68 -24.85
C GLY A 187 -13.94 -12.44 -23.55
N ASN A 188 -13.41 -11.95 -22.42
CA ASN A 188 -13.43 -12.62 -21.12
C ASN A 188 -13.82 -11.67 -19.97
N GLY A 189 -14.38 -10.51 -20.30
CA GLY A 189 -14.85 -9.52 -19.32
C GLY A 189 -13.74 -8.83 -18.54
N GLY A 190 -12.49 -8.84 -19.04
CA GLY A 190 -11.34 -8.25 -18.34
C GLY A 190 -10.91 -9.01 -17.08
N ALA A 191 -11.17 -10.32 -17.04
CA ALA A 191 -10.77 -11.20 -15.95
C ALA A 191 -9.26 -11.47 -15.97
N ILE A 192 -8.62 -11.41 -14.79
CA ILE A 192 -7.17 -11.58 -14.60
C ILE A 192 -6.95 -12.68 -13.56
N PRO A 193 -6.71 -13.95 -13.97
CA PRO A 193 -6.67 -15.10 -13.07
C PRO A 193 -5.28 -15.42 -12.50
N TYR A 194 -4.34 -14.47 -12.53
CA TYR A 194 -3.00 -14.63 -11.95
C TYR A 194 -2.59 -13.41 -11.13
N GLY A 195 -1.58 -13.60 -10.28
CA GLY A 195 -1.07 -12.53 -9.41
C GLY A 195 -2.08 -12.05 -8.38
N GLN A 196 -1.76 -10.91 -7.78
CA GLN A 196 -2.60 -10.20 -6.83
C GLN A 196 -3.28 -9.03 -7.54
N VAL A 197 -4.54 -9.21 -7.91
CA VAL A 197 -5.31 -8.17 -8.61
C VAL A 197 -5.83 -7.17 -7.57
N ARG A 198 -5.43 -5.91 -7.74
CA ARG A 198 -5.91 -4.77 -6.95
C ARG A 198 -6.92 -3.99 -7.78
N VAL A 199 -8.11 -3.83 -7.23
CA VAL A 199 -9.26 -3.25 -7.94
C VAL A 199 -9.59 -1.88 -7.36
N TYR A 200 -9.85 -0.88 -8.20
CA TYR A 200 -10.35 0.42 -7.78
C TYR A 200 -11.67 0.77 -8.46
N GLU A 201 -12.51 1.53 -7.77
CA GLU A 201 -13.81 1.97 -8.26
C GLU A 201 -13.63 2.97 -9.40
N GLY A 202 -14.29 2.68 -10.51
CA GLY A 202 -14.27 3.52 -11.69
C GLY A 202 -14.18 2.69 -12.96
N LYS A 203 -14.01 3.41 -14.07
CA LYS A 203 -13.90 2.84 -15.40
C LYS A 203 -12.79 3.57 -16.14
N SER A 204 -11.67 2.90 -16.39
CA SER A 204 -10.54 3.52 -17.09
C SER A 204 -9.64 2.46 -17.74
N HIS A 205 -8.74 2.91 -18.60
CA HIS A 205 -7.68 2.10 -19.18
C HIS A 205 -6.35 2.88 -19.22
N ASP A 206 -6.22 3.90 -18.36
CA ASP A 206 -5.03 4.74 -18.25
C ASP A 206 -4.29 4.43 -16.94
N ILE A 207 -3.01 4.05 -17.07
CA ILE A 207 -2.07 3.77 -15.97
C ILE A 207 -2.05 4.87 -14.92
N GLN A 208 -2.28 6.13 -15.30
CA GLN A 208 -2.25 7.29 -14.40
C GLN A 208 -3.54 7.46 -13.57
N THR A 209 -4.58 6.68 -13.84
CA THR A 209 -5.88 6.79 -13.15
C THR A 209 -5.83 6.38 -11.68
N PRO A 210 -5.33 5.18 -11.30
CA PRO A 210 -5.36 4.77 -9.91
C PRO A 210 -4.47 5.65 -9.04
N PHE A 211 -4.99 6.14 -7.91
CA PHE A 211 -4.19 6.94 -6.99
C PHE A 211 -3.28 6.06 -6.13
N LEU A 212 -1.99 6.07 -6.41
CA LEU A 212 -1.00 5.33 -5.63
C LEU A 212 -0.25 6.24 -4.64
N LYS A 213 0.07 5.71 -3.46
CA LYS A 213 0.99 6.28 -2.47
C LYS A 213 1.99 5.19 -2.08
N GLY A 214 3.25 5.35 -2.47
CA GLY A 214 4.25 4.29 -2.33
C GLY A 214 3.84 3.02 -3.07
N ASN A 215 3.77 1.88 -2.36
CA ASN A 215 3.42 0.57 -2.91
C ASN A 215 1.93 0.21 -2.80
N HIS A 216 1.08 1.13 -2.36
CA HIS A 216 -0.35 0.89 -2.11
C HIS A 216 -1.22 1.96 -2.75
N TYR A 217 -2.54 1.74 -2.70
CA TYR A 217 -3.49 2.81 -2.99
C TYR A 217 -3.35 3.95 -1.97
N ASN A 218 -3.59 5.17 -2.43
CA ASN A 218 -3.77 6.32 -1.56
C ASN A 218 -5.18 6.26 -0.95
N PHE A 219 -5.35 5.46 0.11
CA PHE A 219 -6.64 5.25 0.76
C PHE A 219 -7.29 6.56 1.19
N ASP A 220 -6.53 7.50 1.74
CA ASP A 220 -7.05 8.81 2.18
C ASP A 220 -7.71 9.57 1.02
N ARG A 221 -7.09 9.55 -0.17
CA ARG A 221 -7.67 10.18 -1.35
C ARG A 221 -8.93 9.46 -1.81
N TYR A 222 -8.93 8.13 -1.86
CA TYR A 222 -10.11 7.36 -2.26
C TYR A 222 -11.29 7.55 -1.29
N ILE A 223 -11.03 7.59 0.02
CA ILE A 223 -12.04 7.90 1.03
C ILE A 223 -12.57 9.32 0.84
N LYS A 224 -11.71 10.31 0.58
CA LYS A 224 -12.12 11.69 0.29
C LYS A 224 -12.98 11.80 -0.98
N GLU A 225 -12.68 10.98 -1.99
CA GLU A 225 -13.45 10.90 -3.23
C GLU A 225 -14.66 9.97 -3.15
N ASN A 226 -14.93 9.35 -1.98
CA ASN A 226 -16.02 8.39 -1.74
C ASN A 226 -16.03 7.22 -2.73
N LYS A 227 -14.84 6.70 -3.05
CA LYS A 227 -14.61 5.61 -4.01
C LYS A 227 -13.97 4.41 -3.33
N PHE A 228 -14.47 3.22 -3.62
CA PHE A 228 -13.91 1.97 -3.11
C PHE A 228 -12.62 1.56 -3.80
N VAL A 229 -11.72 0.91 -3.05
CA VAL A 229 -10.58 0.16 -3.59
C VAL A 229 -10.34 -1.10 -2.76
N SER A 230 -9.84 -2.16 -3.38
CA SER A 230 -9.48 -3.40 -2.70
C SER A 230 -8.45 -3.14 -1.60
N GLY A 231 -8.60 -3.81 -0.46
CA GLY A 231 -7.72 -3.68 0.69
C GLY A 231 -8.08 -2.56 1.66
N MET A 232 -9.28 -1.97 1.54
CA MET A 232 -9.84 -1.11 2.59
C MET A 232 -10.30 -1.93 3.80
N THR A 233 -10.17 -1.34 4.98
CA THR A 233 -10.72 -1.85 6.25
C THR A 233 -12.23 -1.66 6.32
N GLU A 234 -12.90 -2.38 7.22
CA GLU A 234 -14.36 -2.24 7.40
C GLU A 234 -14.76 -0.80 7.70
N LYS A 235 -14.04 -0.08 8.58
CA LYS A 235 -14.37 1.31 8.92
C LYS A 235 -14.23 2.25 7.71
N GLN A 236 -13.21 2.05 6.88
CA GLN A 236 -13.01 2.85 5.67
C GLN A 236 -14.14 2.61 4.66
N VAL A 237 -14.54 1.35 4.46
CA VAL A 237 -15.66 1.01 3.57
C VAL A 237 -16.97 1.56 4.12
N ARG A 238 -17.25 1.39 5.42
CA ARG A 238 -18.46 1.88 6.07
C ARG A 238 -18.63 3.39 5.91
N LYS A 239 -17.55 4.16 6.10
CA LYS A 239 -17.57 5.61 5.89
C LYS A 239 -18.00 6.02 4.47
N ILE A 240 -17.50 5.31 3.46
CA ILE A 240 -17.87 5.56 2.05
C ILE A 240 -19.29 5.07 1.78
N ALA A 241 -19.68 3.93 2.32
CA ALA A 241 -21.02 3.36 2.19
C ALA A 241 -22.10 4.28 2.78
N GLU A 242 -21.86 4.85 3.97
CA GLU A 242 -22.72 5.86 4.59
C GLU A 242 -22.88 7.10 3.71
N TYR A 243 -21.78 7.58 3.11
CA TYR A 243 -21.85 8.67 2.16
C TYR A 243 -22.67 8.32 0.92
N LYS A 244 -22.42 7.16 0.30
CA LYS A 244 -23.14 6.73 -0.92
C LYS A 244 -24.64 6.57 -0.65
N ALA A 245 -25.01 5.93 0.45
CA ALA A 245 -26.38 5.77 0.93
C ALA A 245 -27.09 7.12 1.13
N LYS A 246 -26.47 8.04 1.87
CA LYS A 246 -27.02 9.38 2.11
C LYS A 246 -27.20 10.22 0.84
N ASN A 247 -26.36 9.98 -0.17
CA ASN A 247 -26.38 10.73 -1.43
C ASN A 247 -27.03 9.95 -2.58
N PHE A 248 -27.68 8.82 -2.29
CA PHE A 248 -28.37 8.04 -3.29
C PHE A 248 -29.51 8.86 -3.91
N LYS A 249 -29.60 8.79 -5.25
CA LYS A 249 -30.69 9.40 -6.02
C LYS A 249 -31.31 8.32 -6.89
N ALA A 250 -32.53 7.93 -6.56
CA ALA A 250 -33.26 6.92 -7.30
C ALA A 250 -33.48 7.38 -8.75
N ASN A 251 -33.26 6.47 -9.70
CA ASN A 251 -33.65 6.66 -11.08
C ASN A 251 -35.02 6.00 -11.33
N LEU A 252 -35.65 6.30 -12.47
CA LEU A 252 -36.98 5.79 -12.83
C LEU A 252 -37.08 4.26 -12.77
N GLY A 253 -36.00 3.54 -13.11
CA GLY A 253 -35.97 2.08 -13.03
C GLY A 253 -36.06 1.56 -11.59
N ILE A 254 -35.38 2.21 -10.64
CA ILE A 254 -35.40 1.81 -9.22
C ILE A 254 -36.76 2.15 -8.60
N VAL A 255 -37.29 3.34 -8.90
CA VAL A 255 -38.60 3.80 -8.40
C VAL A 255 -39.74 2.89 -8.88
N ASN A 256 -39.72 2.51 -10.15
CA ASN A 256 -40.77 1.65 -10.72
C ASN A 256 -40.85 0.26 -10.09
N TYR A 257 -39.79 -0.21 -9.42
CA TYR A 257 -39.74 -1.51 -8.75
C TYR A 257 -39.77 -1.42 -7.22
N GLY A 258 -39.91 -0.22 -6.63
CA GLY A 258 -39.97 -0.06 -5.17
C GLY A 258 -38.68 -0.49 -4.46
N LEU A 259 -37.52 -0.32 -5.11
CA LEU A 259 -36.23 -0.80 -4.61
C LEU A 259 -35.42 0.28 -3.87
N GLU A 260 -35.97 1.49 -3.69
CA GLU A 260 -35.29 2.65 -3.11
C GLU A 260 -34.68 2.35 -1.73
N ASP A 261 -35.45 1.68 -0.86
CA ASP A 261 -35.08 1.31 0.51
C ASP A 261 -33.87 0.37 0.62
N ASN A 262 -33.44 -0.21 -0.51
CA ASN A 262 -32.24 -1.05 -0.56
C ASN A 262 -30.97 -0.22 -0.81
N PHE A 263 -31.09 0.94 -1.45
CA PHE A 263 -29.94 1.75 -1.87
C PHE A 263 -29.67 2.95 -0.95
N ASP A 264 -30.58 3.27 -0.03
CA ASP A 264 -30.38 4.27 1.02
C ASP A 264 -29.73 3.68 2.30
N ARG A 265 -29.34 2.40 2.26
CA ARG A 265 -28.69 1.68 3.37
C ARG A 265 -27.19 1.46 3.12
N PRO A 266 -26.31 1.78 4.08
CA PRO A 266 -24.88 1.50 3.97
C PRO A 266 -24.57 0.02 3.71
N GLU A 267 -25.38 -0.90 4.25
CA GLU A 267 -25.20 -2.36 4.15
C GLU A 267 -25.20 -2.84 2.69
N HIS A 268 -25.96 -2.18 1.80
CA HIS A 268 -25.94 -2.47 0.38
C HIS A 268 -24.56 -2.23 -0.23
N TYR A 269 -23.99 -1.05 0.00
CA TYR A 269 -22.68 -0.69 -0.53
C TYR A 269 -21.55 -1.47 0.15
N MET A 270 -21.71 -1.86 1.42
CA MET A 270 -20.77 -2.78 2.07
C MET A 270 -20.77 -4.16 1.41
N LYS A 271 -21.95 -4.67 1.03
CA LYS A 271 -22.05 -5.93 0.28
C LYS A 271 -21.47 -5.78 -1.13
N GLU A 272 -21.79 -4.68 -1.83
CA GLU A 272 -21.19 -4.35 -3.12
C GLU A 272 -19.65 -4.31 -3.03
N TYR A 273 -19.11 -3.75 -1.94
CA TYR A 273 -17.67 -3.77 -1.71
C TYR A 273 -17.12 -5.20 -1.63
N LEU A 274 -17.72 -6.05 -0.79
CA LEU A 274 -17.25 -7.43 -0.58
C LEU A 274 -17.31 -8.26 -1.88
N ASP A 275 -18.38 -8.10 -2.65
CA ASP A 275 -18.59 -8.84 -3.90
C ASP A 275 -17.57 -8.43 -4.98
N ASN A 276 -17.11 -7.18 -4.99
CA ASN A 276 -16.37 -6.60 -6.11
C ASN A 276 -14.89 -6.27 -5.83
N TYR A 277 -14.53 -6.03 -4.57
CA TYR A 277 -13.19 -5.58 -4.16
C TYR A 277 -12.50 -6.55 -3.19
N GLY A 278 -13.21 -7.56 -2.71
CA GLY A 278 -12.70 -8.60 -1.83
C GLY A 278 -12.95 -8.34 -0.34
N PRO A 279 -12.40 -9.18 0.55
CA PRO A 279 -12.63 -9.06 1.98
C PRO A 279 -12.07 -7.76 2.54
N PHE A 280 -12.63 -7.31 3.68
CA PHE A 280 -12.06 -6.20 4.43
C PHE A 280 -10.62 -6.53 4.85
N ALA A 281 -9.73 -5.56 4.69
CA ALA A 281 -8.44 -5.64 5.33
C ALA A 281 -8.62 -5.63 6.85
N PRO A 282 -7.80 -6.36 7.61
CA PRO A 282 -7.84 -6.26 9.06
C PRO A 282 -7.59 -4.81 9.48
N GLU A 283 -8.36 -4.35 10.46
CA GLU A 283 -8.08 -3.07 11.10
C GLU A 283 -6.65 -3.15 11.68
N PRO A 284 -5.73 -2.27 11.26
CA PRO A 284 -4.39 -2.29 11.81
C PRO A 284 -4.48 -2.00 13.30
N THR A 285 -3.85 -2.85 14.11
CA THR A 285 -3.72 -2.56 15.54
C THR A 285 -2.94 -1.27 15.73
N LYS A 286 -3.03 -0.63 16.91
CA LYS A 286 -2.17 0.52 17.22
C LYS A 286 -0.68 0.15 17.05
N GLN A 287 -0.32 -1.11 17.33
CA GLN A 287 1.03 -1.63 17.14
C GLN A 287 1.42 -1.76 15.65
N ASP A 288 0.48 -2.18 14.79
CA ASP A 288 0.70 -2.22 13.35
C ASP A 288 0.89 -0.81 12.78
N LEU A 289 0.07 0.15 13.23
CA LEU A 289 0.21 1.56 12.85
C LEU A 289 1.55 2.14 13.30
N ILE A 290 1.99 1.86 14.53
CA ILE A 290 3.32 2.25 15.01
C ILE A 290 4.42 1.64 14.12
N SER A 291 4.30 0.35 13.80
CA SER A 291 5.27 -0.37 12.96
C SER A 291 5.33 0.20 11.54
N LEU A 292 4.18 0.54 10.96
CA LEU A 292 4.08 1.19 9.65
C LEU A 292 4.69 2.60 9.69
N ASN A 293 4.37 3.40 10.71
CA ASN A 293 4.95 4.73 10.89
C ASN A 293 6.48 4.66 11.03
N ILE A 294 7.02 3.69 11.76
CA ILE A 294 8.48 3.49 11.88
C ILE A 294 9.10 3.20 10.50
N LYS A 295 8.47 2.36 9.69
CA LYS A 295 8.93 2.09 8.31
C LYS A 295 8.86 3.35 7.44
N GLU A 296 7.79 4.14 7.54
CA GLU A 296 7.64 5.40 6.81
C GLU A 296 8.68 6.44 7.25
N ILE A 297 8.94 6.58 8.55
CA ILE A 297 10.03 7.40 9.12
C ILE A 297 11.37 7.00 8.53
N GLN A 298 11.68 5.70 8.49
CA GLN A 298 12.93 5.20 7.91
C GLN A 298 13.02 5.48 6.40
N ALA A 299 11.91 5.32 5.68
CA ALA A 299 11.85 5.63 4.25
C ALA A 299 12.06 7.14 3.99
N LEU A 300 11.40 8.01 4.76
CA LEU A 300 11.57 9.46 4.67
C LEU A 300 13.00 9.89 5.03
N GLN A 301 13.59 9.32 6.07
CA GLN A 301 15.00 9.54 6.42
C GLN A 301 15.93 9.14 5.28
N ALA A 302 15.66 8.03 4.60
CA ALA A 302 16.41 7.63 3.41
C ALA A 302 16.21 8.60 2.23
N SER A 303 14.97 9.04 1.96
CA SER A 303 14.68 10.03 0.90
C SER A 303 15.38 11.36 1.16
N LEU A 304 15.48 11.78 2.42
CA LEU A 304 16.08 13.05 2.80
C LEU A 304 17.58 13.14 2.50
N LYS A 305 18.29 12.01 2.46
CA LYS A 305 19.73 11.96 2.14
C LYS A 305 19.99 12.38 0.69
N THR A 306 19.11 11.98 -0.23
CA THR A 306 19.25 12.19 -1.67
C THR A 306 18.51 13.41 -2.19
N SER A 307 17.62 14.01 -1.39
CA SER A 307 16.74 15.10 -1.84
C SER A 307 17.39 16.50 -1.71
N SER A 308 17.01 17.40 -2.60
CA SER A 308 17.45 18.81 -2.61
C SER A 308 16.30 19.78 -2.86
N GLY A 309 16.53 21.09 -2.64
CA GLY A 309 15.56 22.16 -2.89
C GLY A 309 14.24 22.00 -2.13
N SER A 310 13.14 22.42 -2.75
CA SER A 310 11.78 22.35 -2.19
C SER A 310 11.36 20.94 -1.79
N ARG A 311 11.78 19.91 -2.55
CA ARG A 311 11.49 18.51 -2.21
C ARG A 311 12.08 18.10 -0.86
N LYS A 312 13.28 18.58 -0.53
CA LYS A 312 13.91 18.31 0.78
C LYS A 312 13.11 18.92 1.92
N ILE A 313 12.48 20.08 1.69
CA ILE A 313 11.70 20.79 2.70
C ILE A 313 10.39 20.07 2.97
N SER A 314 9.65 19.68 1.92
CA SER A 314 8.44 18.86 2.07
C SER A 314 8.72 17.54 2.80
N LEU A 315 9.81 16.84 2.45
CA LEU A 315 10.18 15.59 3.13
C LEU A 315 10.55 15.79 4.60
N ARG A 316 11.10 16.96 4.99
CA ARG A 316 11.37 17.28 6.40
C ARG A 316 10.08 17.52 7.16
N GLU A 317 9.14 18.23 6.56
CA GLU A 317 7.82 18.44 7.13
C GLU A 317 7.07 17.11 7.33
N ASP A 318 7.00 16.28 6.28
CA ASP A 318 6.44 14.92 6.36
C ASP A 318 7.09 14.10 7.48
N LEU A 319 8.43 14.13 7.58
CA LEU A 319 9.17 13.40 8.61
C LEU A 319 8.82 13.89 10.02
N VAL A 320 8.77 15.20 10.27
CA VAL A 320 8.41 15.75 11.59
C VAL A 320 6.97 15.37 11.94
N ARG A 321 6.05 15.48 10.98
CA ARG A 321 4.64 15.19 11.18
C ARG A 321 4.40 13.71 11.54
N ILE A 322 4.95 12.78 10.75
CA ILE A 322 4.77 11.35 11.02
C ILE A 322 5.46 10.92 12.31
N THR A 323 6.62 11.52 12.64
CA THR A 323 7.31 11.27 13.91
C THR A 323 6.46 11.70 15.10
N ALA A 324 5.83 12.87 15.02
CA ALA A 324 4.93 13.37 16.05
C ALA A 324 3.70 12.46 16.23
N GLN A 325 3.09 12.02 15.13
CA GLN A 325 1.95 11.08 15.15
C GLN A 325 2.34 9.74 15.78
N ASN A 326 3.51 9.20 15.40
CA ASN A 326 4.02 7.94 15.93
C ASN A 326 4.37 8.02 17.42
N MET A 327 4.90 9.14 17.88
CA MET A 327 5.17 9.41 19.29
C MET A 327 3.89 9.35 20.12
N LYS A 328 2.83 10.02 19.66
CA LYS A 328 1.52 10.00 20.31
C LYS A 328 0.94 8.58 20.38
N ALA A 329 0.97 7.85 19.27
CA ALA A 329 0.47 6.48 19.21
C ALA A 329 1.22 5.54 20.18
N GLN A 330 2.55 5.63 20.25
CA GLN A 330 3.35 4.85 21.20
C GLN A 330 2.99 5.15 22.65
N ALA A 331 2.75 6.43 22.98
CA ALA A 331 2.39 6.82 24.34
C ALA A 331 0.99 6.31 24.75
N GLU A 332 0.03 6.32 23.82
CA GLU A 332 -1.29 5.72 24.04
C GLU A 332 -1.23 4.20 24.23
N VAL A 333 -0.38 3.50 23.47
CA VAL A 333 -0.19 2.04 23.64
C VAL A 333 0.47 1.74 24.98
N TYR A 334 1.47 2.52 25.38
CA TYR A 334 2.15 2.34 26.65
C TYR A 334 1.20 2.49 27.85
N GLU A 335 0.36 3.53 27.89
CA GLU A 335 -0.63 3.70 28.98
C GLU A 335 -1.60 2.53 29.04
N GLU A 336 -2.10 2.09 27.88
CA GLU A 336 -3.02 0.97 27.78
C GLU A 336 -2.37 -0.35 28.26
N GLU A 337 -1.11 -0.61 27.89
CA GLU A 337 -0.37 -1.79 28.35
C GLU A 337 -0.16 -1.80 29.87
N VAL A 338 0.19 -0.65 30.47
CA VAL A 338 0.33 -0.53 31.92
C VAL A 338 -1.00 -0.83 32.60
N ARG A 339 -2.09 -0.22 32.10
CA ARG A 339 -3.44 -0.44 32.62
C ARG A 339 -3.84 -1.92 32.56
N GLN A 340 -3.66 -2.56 31.41
CA GLN A 340 -4.03 -3.97 31.20
C GLN A 340 -3.21 -4.91 32.07
N LYS A 341 -1.89 -4.70 32.20
CA LYS A 341 -1.04 -5.51 33.09
C LYS A 341 -1.49 -5.39 34.54
N LEU A 342 -1.81 -4.17 34.98
CA LEU A 342 -2.21 -3.90 36.35
C LEU A 342 -3.57 -4.54 36.69
N THR A 343 -4.56 -4.41 35.79
CA THR A 343 -5.83 -5.14 35.88
C THR A 343 -5.63 -6.65 35.91
N SER A 344 -4.84 -7.20 34.98
CA SER A 344 -4.60 -8.66 34.92
C SER A 344 -3.95 -9.21 36.19
N VAL A 345 -3.00 -8.47 36.79
CA VAL A 345 -2.36 -8.89 38.04
C VAL A 345 -3.34 -8.80 39.20
N LYS A 346 -4.13 -7.72 39.28
CA LYS A 346 -5.15 -7.55 40.31
C LYS A 346 -6.21 -8.65 40.28
N ASP A 347 -6.74 -8.97 39.09
CA ASP A 347 -7.71 -10.05 38.89
C ASP A 347 -7.13 -11.40 39.34
N LYS A 348 -5.85 -11.68 39.01
CA LYS A 348 -5.16 -12.89 39.47
C LYS A 348 -5.03 -12.93 40.99
N THR A 349 -4.72 -11.80 41.62
CA THR A 349 -4.65 -11.68 43.07
C THR A 349 -6.02 -11.93 43.72
N GLU A 350 -7.09 -11.34 43.19
CA GLU A 350 -8.47 -11.57 43.65
C GLU A 350 -8.87 -13.05 43.53
N HIS A 351 -8.53 -13.69 42.41
CA HIS A 351 -8.75 -15.11 42.21
C HIS A 351 -7.96 -15.96 43.22
N MET A 352 -6.67 -15.67 43.44
CA MET A 352 -5.84 -16.39 44.42
C MET A 352 -6.41 -16.28 45.84
N ILE A 353 -6.83 -15.08 46.25
CA ILE A 353 -7.50 -14.85 47.54
C ILE A 353 -8.75 -15.73 47.65
N SER A 354 -9.62 -15.68 46.64
CA SER A 354 -10.88 -16.43 46.63
C SER A 354 -10.67 -17.93 46.68
N SER A 355 -9.68 -18.45 45.94
CA SER A 355 -9.31 -19.86 45.95
C SER A 355 -8.76 -20.30 47.31
N LEU A 356 -7.86 -19.51 47.91
CA LEU A 356 -7.28 -19.84 49.21
C LEU A 356 -8.34 -19.79 50.32
N ARG A 357 -9.23 -18.80 50.30
CA ARG A 357 -10.36 -18.73 51.24
C ARG A 357 -11.27 -19.96 51.11
N SER A 358 -11.66 -20.32 49.89
CA SER A 358 -12.47 -21.52 49.63
C SER A 358 -11.80 -22.80 50.14
N ALA A 359 -10.48 -22.94 49.95
CA ALA A 359 -9.73 -24.08 50.46
C ALA A 359 -9.69 -24.12 51.99
N ALA A 360 -9.48 -22.98 52.65
CA ALA A 360 -9.49 -22.89 54.11
C ALA A 360 -10.87 -23.26 54.69
N TYR A 361 -11.95 -22.80 54.06
CA TYR A 361 -13.32 -23.22 54.40
C TYR A 361 -13.54 -24.73 54.26
N GLY A 362 -12.96 -25.36 53.23
CA GLY A 362 -13.05 -26.81 53.04
C GLY A 362 -12.25 -27.64 54.06
N LEU A 363 -11.20 -27.06 54.66
CA LEU A 363 -10.35 -27.73 55.65
C LEU A 363 -10.80 -27.52 57.10
N ALA A 364 -11.59 -26.47 57.37
CA ALA A 364 -12.05 -26.11 58.69
C ALA A 364 -13.19 -27.04 59.18
N GLN A 365 -12.84 -28.26 59.63
CA GLN A 365 -13.81 -29.28 60.08
C GLN A 365 -14.37 -29.03 61.50
N TYR A 366 -13.66 -28.25 62.32
CA TYR A 366 -13.97 -28.04 63.74
C TYR A 366 -14.07 -26.56 64.15
N LEU A 367 -13.96 -25.65 63.20
CA LEU A 367 -14.09 -24.21 63.44
C LEU A 367 -15.48 -23.76 62.96
N SER A 368 -16.10 -22.89 63.73
CA SER A 368 -17.26 -22.14 63.30
C SER A 368 -16.92 -21.18 62.15
N THR A 369 -17.93 -20.75 61.39
CA THR A 369 -17.76 -19.75 60.32
C THR A 369 -17.06 -18.48 60.83
N ASP A 370 -17.38 -18.03 62.04
CA ASP A 370 -16.80 -16.84 62.64
C ASP A 370 -15.31 -17.02 62.98
N GLU A 371 -14.90 -18.21 63.43
CA GLU A 371 -13.49 -18.52 63.69
C GLU A 371 -12.68 -18.60 62.38
N VAL A 372 -13.26 -19.18 61.32
CA VAL A 372 -12.63 -19.22 59.99
C VAL A 372 -12.49 -17.81 59.41
N GLU A 373 -13.54 -16.98 59.49
CA GLU A 373 -13.47 -15.58 59.04
C GLU A 373 -12.47 -14.75 59.85
N SER A 374 -12.38 -14.99 61.15
CA SER A 374 -11.37 -14.35 62.00
C SER A 374 -9.94 -14.68 61.52
N LEU A 375 -9.67 -15.96 61.24
CA LEU A 375 -8.37 -16.41 60.71
C LEU A 375 -8.07 -15.85 59.31
N LEU A 376 -9.08 -15.72 58.46
CA LEU A 376 -8.95 -15.24 57.07
C LEU A 376 -9.12 -13.72 56.94
N SER A 377 -9.27 -12.99 58.05
CA SER A 377 -9.54 -11.55 58.06
C SER A 377 -8.45 -10.72 57.37
N GLU A 378 -7.21 -11.21 57.43
CA GLU A 378 -6.04 -10.61 56.75
C GLU A 378 -6.01 -10.93 55.24
N LEU A 379 -6.69 -11.99 54.81
CA LEU A 379 -6.72 -12.46 53.43
C LEU A 379 -7.89 -11.82 52.67
N SER A 380 -7.74 -10.54 52.39
CA SER A 380 -8.68 -9.73 51.62
C SER A 380 -7.93 -8.81 50.66
N LEU A 381 -8.54 -8.48 49.52
CA LEU A 381 -7.85 -7.73 48.45
C LEU A 381 -7.34 -6.39 48.97
N ASN A 382 -8.14 -5.65 49.71
CA ASN A 382 -7.79 -4.34 50.27
C ASN A 382 -6.62 -4.38 51.26
N ARG A 383 -6.24 -5.56 51.79
CA ARG A 383 -5.08 -5.74 52.67
C ARG A 383 -3.82 -6.16 51.93
N VAL A 384 -3.96 -6.96 50.87
CA VAL A 384 -2.82 -7.49 50.11
C VAL A 384 -2.48 -6.67 48.86
N TRP A 385 -3.41 -5.84 48.40
CA TRP A 385 -3.25 -4.99 47.22
C TRP A 385 -3.05 -3.53 47.64
N ASP A 386 -1.95 -2.94 47.19
CA ASP A 386 -1.67 -1.52 47.43
C ASP A 386 -2.39 -0.65 46.40
N ALA A 387 -3.62 -0.26 46.75
CA ALA A 387 -4.44 0.64 45.93
C ALA A 387 -3.79 2.02 45.72
N GLY A 388 -2.94 2.46 46.65
CA GLY A 388 -2.17 3.69 46.52
C GLY A 388 -1.13 3.58 45.40
N LYS A 389 -0.36 2.49 45.38
CA LYS A 389 0.62 2.21 44.32
C LYS A 389 -0.03 1.97 42.97
N GLU A 390 -1.19 1.32 42.93
CA GLU A 390 -2.02 1.23 41.71
C GLU A 390 -2.36 2.62 41.16
N ALA A 391 -2.93 3.50 42.00
CA ALA A 391 -3.30 4.84 41.59
C ALA A 391 -2.09 5.69 41.15
N GLU A 392 -0.97 5.61 41.87
CA GLU A 392 0.29 6.27 41.50
C GLU A 392 0.78 5.79 40.13
N THR A 393 0.77 4.48 39.89
CA THR A 393 1.24 3.88 38.63
C THR A 393 0.37 4.29 37.44
N LEU A 394 -0.96 4.24 37.60
CA LEU A 394 -1.90 4.66 36.56
C LEU A 394 -1.78 6.16 36.27
N ASN A 395 -1.62 6.99 37.31
CA ASN A 395 -1.42 8.43 37.15
C ASN A 395 -0.10 8.74 36.45
N ALA A 396 0.98 8.04 36.76
CA ALA A 396 2.27 8.21 36.09
C ALA A 396 2.20 7.85 34.60
N ALA A 397 1.53 6.75 34.25
CA ALA A 397 1.34 6.33 32.86
C ALA A 397 0.50 7.33 32.06
N ARG A 398 -0.61 7.83 32.64
CA ARG A 398 -1.42 8.89 32.03
C ARG A 398 -0.65 10.19 31.87
N HIS A 399 0.11 10.59 32.89
CA HIS A 399 0.93 11.81 32.81
C HIS A 399 1.94 11.73 31.67
N TYR A 400 2.60 10.58 31.50
CA TYR A 400 3.49 10.34 30.37
C TYR A 400 2.74 10.45 29.02
N GLN A 401 1.56 9.83 28.89
CA GLN A 401 0.74 9.96 27.69
C GLN A 401 0.38 11.42 27.37
N ASP A 402 0.00 12.20 28.39
CA ASP A 402 -0.35 13.60 28.26
C ASP A 402 0.85 14.44 27.79
N GLN A 403 2.01 14.26 28.41
CA GLN A 403 3.24 14.97 28.02
C GLN A 403 3.63 14.66 26.57
N MET A 404 3.59 13.39 26.17
CA MET A 404 3.90 12.98 24.80
C MET A 404 2.88 13.50 23.78
N THR A 405 1.59 13.56 24.17
CA THR A 405 0.54 14.16 23.35
C THR A 405 0.75 15.67 23.17
N GLN A 406 1.12 16.38 24.24
CA GLN A 406 1.43 17.81 24.17
C GLN A 406 2.65 18.07 23.27
N LEU A 407 3.73 17.31 23.44
CA LEU A 407 4.92 17.41 22.59
C LEU A 407 4.59 17.10 21.12
N SER A 408 3.81 16.05 20.86
CA SER A 408 3.33 15.70 19.52
C SER A 408 2.55 16.86 18.87
N ASN A 409 1.65 17.50 19.62
CA ASN A 409 0.89 18.65 19.12
C ASN A 409 1.79 19.85 18.81
N GLN A 410 2.84 20.07 19.62
CA GLN A 410 3.84 21.12 19.34
C GLN A 410 4.65 20.81 18.08
N LEU A 411 5.09 19.57 17.89
CA LEU A 411 5.83 19.14 16.70
C LEU A 411 4.97 19.25 15.42
N GLN A 412 3.68 18.96 15.51
CA GLN A 412 2.75 19.17 14.39
C GLN A 412 2.67 20.65 13.99
N LYS A 413 2.60 21.57 14.96
CA LYS A 413 2.66 23.02 14.69
C LYS A 413 3.99 23.43 14.06
N VAL A 414 5.10 22.80 14.46
CA VAL A 414 6.41 23.03 13.83
C VAL A 414 6.39 22.55 12.38
N ALA A 415 5.82 21.38 12.10
CA ALA A 415 5.67 20.86 10.74
C ALA A 415 4.90 21.83 9.84
N ASP A 416 3.76 22.36 10.32
CA ASP A 416 2.97 23.36 9.58
C ASP A 416 3.81 24.62 9.24
N ARG A 417 4.61 25.11 10.20
CA ARG A 417 5.48 26.28 10.01
C ARG A 417 6.66 26.07 9.06
N ILE A 418 7.13 24.83 8.87
CA ILE A 418 8.24 24.53 7.93
C ILE A 418 7.84 24.94 6.50
N ILE A 419 6.61 24.63 6.09
CA ILE A 419 6.10 24.97 4.76
C ILE A 419 5.85 26.47 4.64
N GLU A 420 5.24 27.09 5.65
CA GLU A 420 4.97 28.53 5.65
C GLU A 420 6.26 29.36 5.55
N SER A 421 7.29 29.00 6.31
CA SER A 421 8.57 29.71 6.30
C SER A 421 9.29 29.60 4.95
N ASP A 422 9.19 28.43 4.28
CA ASP A 422 9.77 28.24 2.96
C ASP A 422 9.05 29.10 1.90
N GLN A 423 7.71 29.11 1.92
CA GLN A 423 6.91 29.94 1.01
C GLN A 423 7.20 31.44 1.19
N MET A 424 7.37 31.91 2.43
CA MET A 424 7.74 33.31 2.70
C MET A 424 9.16 33.62 2.22
N GLY A 425 10.12 32.73 2.49
CA GLY A 425 11.50 32.89 2.01
C GLY A 425 11.57 32.98 0.48
N ALA A 426 10.88 32.09 -0.22
CA ALA A 426 10.81 32.09 -1.68
C ALA A 426 10.30 33.44 -2.23
N LYS A 427 9.23 34.00 -1.66
CA LYS A 427 8.71 35.32 -2.03
C LYS A 427 9.72 36.44 -1.81
N VAL A 428 10.44 36.45 -0.69
CA VAL A 428 11.49 37.45 -0.42
C VAL A 428 12.63 37.36 -1.45
N PHE A 429 13.05 36.16 -1.83
CA PHE A 429 14.07 35.97 -2.87
C PHE A 429 13.60 36.37 -4.28
N GLU A 430 12.32 36.18 -4.61
CA GLU A 430 11.74 36.68 -5.86
C GLU A 430 11.66 38.21 -5.89
N THR A 431 11.42 38.85 -4.74
CA THR A 431 11.31 40.31 -4.63
C THR A 431 12.68 41.00 -4.70
N ASN A 432 13.74 40.36 -4.19
CA ASN A 432 15.12 40.88 -4.20
C ASN A 432 15.89 40.59 -5.51
N ARG A 433 15.24 39.97 -6.50
CA ARG A 433 15.82 39.68 -7.83
C ARG A 433 15.50 40.74 -8.90
N ARG A 434 14.91 41.88 -8.51
CA ARG A 434 14.61 43.00 -9.39
C ARG A 434 15.66 44.10 -9.31
#